data_AF-A0A433VG97-F1
#
_entry.id   AF-A0A433VG97-F1
#
_cell.length_a   1.000
_cell.length_b   1.000
_cell.length_c   1.000
_cell.angle_alpha   90.00
_cell.angle_beta   90.00
_cell.angle_gamma   90.00
#
_symmetry.space_group_name_H-M   'P 1'
#
loop_
_entity.id
_entity.type
_entity.pdbx_description
1 polymer ?
#
loop_
_entity_poly.entity_id
_entity_poly.type
_entity_poly.pdbx_seq_one_letter_code
_entity_poly.pdbx_strand_id
1 'polypeptide(L)' 'MFKDEIVEDIHRIREEYAKSFNYDLDAIFADLQKLQTESGREVVNLLPKRSLTTRWSGRSKTNH' A
#
# COMPACT_ATOMS: atom_id res chain seq x y z
N MET A 1 -20.80 12.54 7.83
CA MET A 1 -19.75 11.78 7.13
C MET A 1 -18.51 12.65 7.17
N PHE A 2 -17.46 12.26 7.91
CA PHE A 2 -16.25 13.07 8.02
C PHE A 2 -15.46 12.95 6.72
N LYS A 3 -15.08 14.09 6.13
CA LYS A 3 -14.07 14.14 5.07
C LYS A 3 -12.71 14.26 5.74
N ASP A 4 -11.79 13.37 5.37
CA ASP A 4 -10.41 13.43 5.81
C ASP A 4 -9.61 14.26 4.79
N GLU A 5 -9.13 15.42 5.22
CA GLU A 5 -8.41 16.37 4.37
C GLU A 5 -7.12 15.78 3.81
N ILE A 6 -6.46 14.88 4.56
CA ILE A 6 -5.22 14.22 4.12
C ILE A 6 -5.50 13.28 2.94
N VAL A 7 -6.62 12.56 3.01
CA VAL A 7 -7.01 11.62 1.95
C VAL A 7 -7.35 12.36 0.66
N GLU A 8 -8.05 13.49 0.76
CA GLU A 8 -8.40 14.32 -0.39
C GLU A 8 -7.14 14.88 -1.09
N ASP A 9 -6.17 15.34 -0.32
CA ASP A 9 -4.89 15.82 -0.86
C ASP A 9 -4.11 14.71 -1.58
N ILE A 10 -4.08 13.51 -1.00
CA ILE A 10 -3.46 12.34 -1.65
C ILE A 10 -4.17 12.02 -2.96
N HIS A 11 -5.50 12.07 -2.99
CA HIS A 11 -6.26 11.83 -4.23
C HIS A 11 -5.95 12.87 -5.29
N ARG A 12 -5.92 14.16 -4.94
CA ARG A 12 -5.57 15.23 -5.89
C ARG A 12 -4.18 15.03 -6.49
N ILE A 13 -3.17 14.75 -5.66
CA ILE A 13 -1.80 14.53 -6.13
C ILE A 13 -1.74 13.32 -7.07
N ARG A 14 -2.40 12.21 -6.71
CA ARG A 14 -2.42 11.00 -7.55
C ARG A 14 -3.16 11.21 -8.86
N GLU A 15 -4.23 12.00 -8.86
CA GLU A 15 -5.02 12.32 -10.05
C GLU A 15 -4.23 13.19 -11.02
N GLU A 16 -3.57 14.24 -10.52
CA GLU A 16 -2.68 15.10 -11.32
C GLU A 16 -1.51 14.31 -11.91
N TYR A 17 -0.92 13.42 -11.11
CA TYR A 17 0.14 12.53 -11.57
C TYR A 17 -0.37 11.54 -12.62
N ALA A 18 -1.52 10.88 -12.42
CA ALA A 18 -2.08 9.97 -13.42
C ALA A 18 -2.38 10.68 -14.76
N LYS A 19 -2.89 11.93 -14.71
CA LYS A 19 -3.13 12.74 -15.90
C LYS A 19 -1.87 13.03 -16.72
N SER A 20 -0.74 13.27 -16.07
CA SER A 20 0.52 13.53 -16.80
C SER A 20 1.00 12.30 -17.60
N PHE A 21 0.63 11.10 -17.16
CA PHE A 21 0.86 9.83 -17.86
C PHE A 21 -0.34 9.40 -18.73
N ASN A 22 -1.33 10.27 -18.97
CA ASN A 22 -2.54 9.93 -19.72
C ASN A 22 -3.27 8.69 -19.17
N TYR A 23 -3.21 8.49 -17.85
CA TYR A 23 -3.73 7.33 -17.12
C TYR A 23 -3.16 5.98 -17.58
N ASP A 24 -1.99 5.98 -18.21
CA ASP A 24 -1.26 4.76 -18.54
C ASP A 24 -0.63 4.16 -17.27
N LEU A 25 -1.22 3.08 -16.79
CA LEU A 25 -0.75 2.37 -15.60
C LEU A 25 0.66 1.79 -15.77
N ASP A 26 1.00 1.34 -16.98
CA ASP A 26 2.32 0.76 -17.24
C ASP A 26 3.40 1.85 -17.21
N ALA A 27 3.10 3.03 -17.75
CA ALA A 27 4.01 4.18 -17.71
C ALA A 27 4.23 4.70 -16.29
N ILE A 28 3.15 4.80 -15.49
CA ILE A 28 3.22 5.17 -14.06
C ILE A 28 4.09 4.16 -13.31
N PHE A 29 3.86 2.86 -13.53
CA PHE A 29 4.62 1.82 -12.85
C PHE A 29 6.10 1.83 -13.22
N ALA A 30 6.42 2.07 -14.48
CA ALA A 30 7.80 2.21 -14.95
C ALA A 30 8.50 3.40 -14.31
N ASP A 31 7.82 4.54 -14.14
CA ASP A 31 8.38 5.72 -13.47
C ASP A 31 8.68 5.44 -11.99
N LEU A 32 7.74 4.82 -11.27
CA LEU A 32 7.93 4.43 -9.88
C LEU A 32 9.10 3.45 -9.68
N GLN A 33 9.28 2.49 -10.60
CA GLN A 33 10.45 1.59 -10.57
C GLN A 33 11.77 2.33 -10.79
N LYS A 34 11.80 3.34 -11.67
CA LYS A 34 12.99 4.18 -11.86
C LYS A 34 13.32 4.95 -10.58
N LEU A 35 12.33 5.61 -9.98
CA LEU A 35 12.50 6.33 -8.71
C LEU A 35 13.00 5.40 -7.60
N GLN A 36 12.49 4.17 -7.54
CA GLN A 36 12.95 3.16 -6.59
C GLN A 36 14.43 2.81 -6.81
N THR A 37 14.84 2.63 -8.06
CA THR A 37 16.23 2.30 -8.43
C THR A 37 17.18 3.48 -8.16
N GLU A 38 16.75 4.70 -8.46
CA GLU A 38 17.52 5.93 -8.25
C GLU A 38 17.67 6.30 -6.77
N SER A 39 16.77 5.81 -5.90
CA SER A 39 16.81 6.10 -4.47
C SER A 39 18.07 5.59 -3.75
N GLY A 40 18.87 4.73 -4.41
CA GLY A 40 20.09 4.15 -3.86
C GLY A 40 19.86 3.22 -2.67
N ARG A 41 18.59 2.89 -2.36
CA ARG A 41 18.21 1.97 -1.29
C ARG A 41 18.25 0.54 -1.79
N GLU A 42 18.72 -0.36 -0.95
CA GLU A 42 18.71 -1.78 -1.25
C GLU A 42 17.27 -2.32 -1.25
N VAL A 43 16.85 -2.89 -2.38
CA VAL A 43 15.56 -3.57 -2.51
C VAL A 43 15.74 -5.02 -2.09
N VAL A 44 15.30 -5.36 -0.87
CA VAL A 44 15.41 -6.71 -0.33
C VAL A 44 14.10 -7.50 -0.49
N ASN A 45 14.20 -8.72 -1.03
CA ASN A 45 13.09 -9.67 -1.05
C ASN A 45 13.12 -10.50 0.24
N LEU A 46 12.30 -10.11 1.21
CA LEU A 46 12.17 -10.85 2.46
C LEU A 46 11.31 -12.10 2.26
N LEU A 47 11.84 -13.26 2.66
CA LEU A 47 11.06 -14.49 2.67
C LEU A 47 9.85 -14.34 3.61
N PRO A 48 8.65 -14.84 3.21
CA PRO A 48 7.48 -14.80 4.07
C PRO A 48 7.77 -15.52 5.39
N LYS A 49 7.66 -14.80 6.51
CA LYS A 49 7.75 -15.43 7.83
C LYS A 49 6.56 -16.36 7.98
N ARG A 50 6.80 -17.66 8.18
CA ARG A 50 5.75 -18.64 8.48
C ARG A 50 4.97 -18.10 9.68
N SER A 51 3.71 -17.73 9.47
CA SER A 51 2.85 -17.29 10.56
C SER A 51 2.64 -18.48 11.49
N LEU A 52 3.24 -18.42 12.68
CA LEU A 52 2.77 -19.24 13.80
C LEU A 52 1.40 -18.67 14.15
N THR A 53 0.37 -19.21 13.49
CA THR A 53 -1.02 -19.02 13.89
C THR A 53 -1.17 -19.67 15.26
N THR A 54 -0.78 -18.97 16.33
CA THR A 54 -1.41 -19.19 17.62
C THR A 54 -2.83 -18.70 17.44
N ARG A 55 -3.69 -19.63 17.01
CA ARG A 55 -5.13 -19.47 16.92
C ARG A 55 -5.58 -18.90 18.26
N TRP A 56 -5.96 -17.63 18.28
CA TRP A 56 -6.49 -16.98 19.47
C TRP A 56 -7.72 -17.79 19.89
N SER A 57 -7.57 -18.63 20.93
CA SER A 57 -8.67 -19.39 21.49
C SER A 57 -9.54 -18.41 22.26
N GLY A 58 -10.42 -17.73 21.53
CA GLY A 58 -11.48 -16.91 22.07
C GLY A 58 -12.35 -17.76 22.99
N ARG A 59 -12.20 -17.50 24.29
CA ARG A 59 -13.05 -17.91 25.42
C ARG A 59 -14.52 -18.06 24.99
N SER A 60 -15.00 -19.30 24.90
CA SER A 60 -16.42 -19.60 24.79
C SER A 60 -17.12 -19.11 26.06
N LYS A 61 -17.98 -18.10 25.95
CA LYS A 61 -18.98 -17.82 26.99
C LYS A 61 -20.08 -18.86 26.85
N THR A 62 -20.18 -19.80 27.79
CA THR A 62 -21.41 -20.56 28.02
C THR A 62 -22.03 -20.04 29.31
N ASN A 63 -23.02 -19.17 29.20
CA ASN A 63 -24.12 -19.14 30.15
C ASN A 63 -25.10 -20.20 29.69
N HIS A 64 -25.50 -21.13 30.56
CA HIS A 64 -26.85 -21.67 30.76
C HIS A 64 -26.84 -22.37 32.13
#